data_AF-A0A316W996-F1
#
_entry.id   AF-A0A316W996-F1
#
_cell.length_a   1.000
_cell.length_b   1.000
_cell.length_c   1.000
_cell.angle_alpha   90.00
_cell.angle_beta   90.00
_cell.angle_gamma   90.00
#
_symmetry.space_group_name_H-M   'P 1'
#
loop_
_entity.id
_entity.type
_entity.pdbx_description
1 polymer ?
#
loop_
_entity_poly.entity_id
_entity_poly.type
_entity_poly.pdbx_seq_one_letter_code
_entity_poly.pdbx_strand_id
1 'polypeptide(L)'
;MISKSRRSFIRLAAGTVGATVATSMLPSSIQAALAIPAHRRHGNLKDVEHVVILMQENRSFDHYFGTLKGVRGFGDRMAIPLPDGQRVWHQKGSKGEILPYHFDTSTTSAQRVDGTPHTWPDAQQAWNEGRMDKWLPAKTERSLG
;
A
#
# COMPACT_ATOMS: atom_id res chain seq x y z
N MET A 1 23.56 34.50 -3.84
CA MET A 1 24.66 33.82 -3.11
C MET A 1 24.05 32.86 -2.09
N ILE A 2 24.21 31.55 -2.27
CA ILE A 2 23.74 30.56 -1.29
C ILE A 2 24.68 30.63 -0.09
N SER A 3 24.16 31.00 1.09
CA SER A 3 24.92 30.93 2.35
C SER A 3 25.26 29.48 2.66
N LYS A 4 26.56 29.15 2.62
CA LYS A 4 27.09 27.80 2.90
C LYS A 4 27.15 27.56 4.42
N SER A 5 26.01 27.28 5.04
CA SER A 5 25.98 26.85 6.45
C SER A 5 26.49 25.40 6.59
N ARG A 6 27.17 25.09 7.71
CA ARG A 6 27.66 23.73 8.03
C ARG A 6 26.56 22.67 7.96
N ARG A 7 25.32 23.02 8.35
CA ARG A 7 24.15 22.13 8.27
C ARG A 7 23.79 21.80 6.83
N SER A 8 23.84 22.78 5.93
CA SER A 8 23.59 22.57 4.51
C SER A 8 24.67 21.69 3.88
N PHE A 9 25.93 21.88 4.28
CA PHE A 9 27.05 21.03 3.84
C PHE A 9 26.88 19.58 4.32
N ILE A 10 26.59 19.35 5.60
CA ILE A 10 26.40 17.99 6.13
C ILE A 10 25.20 17.29 5.48
N ARG A 11 24.08 18.01 5.27
CA ARG A 11 22.92 17.45 4.57
C ARG A 11 23.24 17.09 3.11
N LEU A 12 23.99 17.94 2.42
CA LEU A 12 24.41 17.68 1.05
C LEU A 12 25.36 16.49 0.98
N ALA A 13 26.39 16.45 1.83
CA ALA A 13 27.38 15.38 1.88
C ALA A 13 26.76 14.02 2.29
N ALA A 14 25.89 14.01 3.30
CA ALA A 14 25.15 12.81 3.68
C ALA A 14 24.18 12.36 2.57
N GLY A 15 23.54 13.31 1.89
CA GLY A 15 22.66 13.03 0.76
C GLY A 15 23.39 12.45 -0.45
N THR A 16 24.56 12.99 -0.82
CA THR A 16 25.35 12.50 -1.95
C THR A 16 26.01 11.17 -1.66
N VAL A 17 26.65 11.00 -0.50
CA VAL A 17 27.25 9.70 -0.12
C VAL A 17 26.18 8.63 0.01
N GLY A 18 25.04 8.96 0.63
CA GLY A 18 23.90 8.04 0.75
C GLY A 18 23.34 7.63 -0.62
N ALA A 19 23.22 8.57 -1.56
CA ALA A 19 22.76 8.28 -2.92
C ALA A 19 23.72 7.39 -3.69
N THR A 20 25.04 7.66 -3.63
CA THR A 20 26.05 6.85 -4.35
C THR A 20 26.09 5.42 -3.82
N VAL A 21 26.07 5.22 -2.51
CA VAL A 21 26.04 3.88 -1.91
C VAL A 21 24.76 3.15 -2.30
N ALA A 22 23.59 3.81 -2.20
CA ALA A 22 22.32 3.21 -2.60
C ALA A 22 22.29 2.81 -4.09
N THR A 23 22.86 3.62 -4.98
CA THR A 23 22.94 3.27 -6.41
C THR A 23 23.86 2.08 -6.67
N SER A 24 24.95 1.92 -5.92
CA SER A 24 25.88 0.80 -6.09
C SER A 24 25.29 -0.56 -5.67
N MET A 25 24.26 -0.55 -4.83
CA MET A 25 23.53 -1.75 -4.39
C MET A 25 22.47 -2.22 -5.40
N LEU A 26 22.17 -1.42 -6.43
CA LEU A 26 21.23 -1.80 -7.48
C LEU A 26 21.92 -2.74 -8.49
N PRO A 27 21.19 -3.70 -9.10
CA PRO A 27 21.69 -4.46 -10.25
C PRO A 27 22.22 -3.55 -11.37
N SER A 28 23.26 -3.98 -12.08
CA SER A 28 23.92 -3.20 -13.13
C SER A 28 22.97 -2.71 -14.23
N SER A 29 21.95 -3.51 -14.57
CA SER A 29 20.90 -3.12 -15.53
C SER A 29 20.07 -1.93 -15.04
N ILE A 30 19.75 -1.86 -13.74
CA ILE A 30 19.00 -0.75 -13.14
C ILE A 30 19.90 0.49 -13.06
N GLN A 31 21.18 0.34 -12.71
CA GLN A 31 22.13 1.46 -12.73
C GLN A 31 22.24 2.07 -14.13
N ALA A 32 22.40 1.23 -15.15
CA ALA A 32 22.44 1.68 -16.54
C ALA A 32 21.15 2.40 -16.95
N ALA A 33 19.98 1.86 -16.56
CA ALA A 33 18.69 2.49 -16.84
C ALA A 33 18.53 3.86 -16.15
N LEU A 34 18.97 4.00 -14.90
CA LEU A 34 18.91 5.27 -14.15
C LEU A 34 19.88 6.34 -14.69
N ALA A 35 20.97 5.93 -15.35
CA ALA A 35 21.92 6.85 -15.99
C ALA A 35 21.38 7.45 -17.29
N ILE A 36 20.33 6.87 -17.88
CA ILE A 36 19.68 7.40 -19.08
C ILE A 36 18.91 8.67 -18.67
N PRO A 37 19.25 9.85 -19.21
CA PRO A 37 18.50 11.05 -18.92
C PRO A 37 17.06 10.90 -19.39
N ALA A 38 16.10 11.36 -18.59
CA ALA A 38 14.69 11.36 -19.00
C ALA A 38 14.54 12.11 -20.33
N HIS A 39 13.92 11.47 -21.31
CA HIS A 39 13.59 12.11 -22.58
C HIS A 39 12.57 13.22 -22.34
N ARG A 40 12.96 14.48 -22.59
CA ARG A 40 12.15 15.68 -22.31
C ARG A 40 12.15 16.59 -23.53
N ARG A 41 11.18 16.42 -24.43
CA ARG A 41 11.04 17.22 -25.64
C ARG A 41 10.16 18.46 -25.40
N HIS A 42 9.04 18.29 -24.68
CA HIS A 42 8.07 19.33 -24.40
C HIS A 42 7.89 19.62 -22.90
N GLY A 43 8.36 18.73 -22.02
CA GLY A 43 8.25 18.87 -20.57
C GLY A 43 6.83 18.68 -20.03
N ASN A 44 5.96 17.99 -20.79
CA ASN A 44 4.59 17.67 -20.38
C ASN A 44 4.23 16.23 -20.80
N LEU A 45 3.00 15.80 -20.51
CA LEU A 45 2.55 14.42 -20.73
C LEU A 45 2.70 13.94 -22.19
N LYS A 46 2.80 14.85 -23.17
CA LYS A 46 3.04 14.50 -24.58
C LYS A 46 4.39 13.81 -24.82
N ASP A 47 5.32 13.88 -23.87
CA ASP A 47 6.61 13.20 -23.95
C ASP A 47 6.53 11.70 -23.55
N VAL A 48 5.38 11.22 -23.04
CA VAL A 48 5.19 9.81 -22.69
C VAL A 48 4.89 8.99 -23.94
N GLU A 49 5.85 8.17 -24.36
CA GLU A 49 5.73 7.32 -25.56
C GLU A 49 5.27 5.89 -25.25
N HIS A 50 5.58 5.40 -24.04
CA HIS A 50 5.28 4.03 -23.62
C HIS A 50 4.71 3.99 -22.20
N VAL A 51 3.67 3.18 -22.02
CA VAL A 51 3.07 2.90 -20.72
C VAL A 51 3.19 1.40 -20.47
N VAL A 52 3.84 1.04 -19.36
CA VAL A 52 3.91 -0.34 -18.88
C VAL A 52 2.93 -0.47 -17.72
N ILE A 53 1.93 -1.34 -17.87
CA ILE A 53 0.93 -1.61 -16.84
C ILE A 53 1.27 -2.92 -16.17
N LEU A 54 1.66 -2.87 -14.89
CA LEU A 54 1.85 -4.04 -14.06
C LEU A 54 0.53 -4.34 -13.33
N MET A 55 -0.11 -5.44 -13.69
CA MET A 55 -1.36 -5.87 -13.08
C MET A 55 -1.06 -6.89 -11.97
N GLN A 56 -1.44 -6.53 -10.75
CA GLN A 56 -1.41 -7.43 -9.59
C GLN A 56 -2.83 -7.88 -9.26
N GLU A 57 -2.96 -9.07 -8.68
CA GLU A 57 -4.27 -9.69 -8.42
C GLU A 57 -4.62 -9.73 -6.93
N ASN A 58 -5.93 -9.77 -6.67
CA ASN A 58 -6.56 -10.26 -5.45
C ASN A 58 -6.14 -9.60 -4.13
N ARG A 59 -5.62 -8.36 -4.15
CA ARG A 59 -5.34 -7.58 -2.95
C ARG A 59 -6.10 -6.26 -2.95
N SER A 60 -6.81 -6.00 -1.85
CA SER A 60 -7.48 -4.72 -1.64
C SER A 60 -6.44 -3.63 -1.35
N PHE A 61 -6.87 -2.37 -1.49
CA PHE A 61 -6.04 -1.23 -1.11
C PHE A 61 -5.64 -1.28 0.37
N ASP A 62 -6.60 -1.56 1.26
CA ASP A 62 -6.35 -1.59 2.70
C ASP A 62 -5.39 -2.73 3.10
N HIS A 63 -5.39 -3.85 2.36
CA HIS A 63 -4.42 -4.93 2.56
C HIS A 63 -2.97 -4.47 2.33
N TYR A 64 -2.71 -3.74 1.24
CA TYR A 64 -1.35 -3.27 0.94
C TYR A 64 -0.96 -1.98 1.67
N PHE A 65 -1.93 -1.09 1.88
CA PHE A 65 -1.66 0.30 2.20
C PHE A 65 -2.45 0.83 3.39
N GLY A 66 -3.25 0.01 4.07
CA GLY A 66 -4.03 0.41 5.24
C GLY A 66 -3.19 0.92 6.42
N THR A 67 -1.89 0.64 6.44
CA THR A 67 -0.91 1.13 7.42
C THR A 67 0.17 2.04 6.81
N LEU A 68 0.10 2.34 5.50
CA LEU A 68 1.10 3.15 4.81
C LEU A 68 1.06 4.61 5.32
N LYS A 69 2.23 5.17 5.63
CA LYS A 69 2.36 6.57 6.04
C LYS A 69 1.75 7.52 5.00
N GLY A 70 0.82 8.36 5.42
CA GLY A 70 0.10 9.31 4.56
C GLY A 70 -1.28 8.84 4.12
N VAL A 71 -1.62 7.57 4.34
CA VAL A 71 -2.98 7.05 4.22
C VAL A 71 -3.69 7.21 5.56
N ARG A 72 -4.99 7.55 5.56
CA ARG A 72 -5.79 7.59 6.80
C ARG A 72 -5.87 6.21 7.44
N GLY A 73 -6.16 5.20 6.61
CA GLY A 73 -5.97 3.78 6.91
C GLY A 73 -6.77 3.31 8.11
N PHE A 74 -6.27 2.27 8.78
CA PHE A 74 -6.91 1.74 10.00
C PHE A 74 -6.86 2.70 11.19
N GLY A 75 -6.04 3.75 11.10
CA GLY A 75 -5.96 4.83 12.09
C GLY A 75 -6.93 5.99 11.86
N ASP A 76 -7.86 5.89 10.90
CA ASP A 76 -8.80 6.98 10.60
C ASP A 76 -9.73 7.26 11.78
N ARG A 77 -9.62 8.46 12.36
CA ARG A 77 -10.48 8.93 13.45
C ARG A 77 -11.95 9.08 13.02
N MET A 78 -12.20 9.29 11.73
CA MET A 78 -13.52 9.42 11.13
C MET A 78 -13.90 8.20 10.29
N ALA A 79 -13.42 7.02 10.68
CA ALA A 79 -13.85 5.76 10.06
C ALA A 79 -15.39 5.60 10.12
N ILE A 80 -15.94 4.89 9.12
CA ILE A 80 -17.38 4.71 8.94
C ILE A 80 -17.99 4.12 10.24
N PRO A 81 -18.99 4.79 10.84
CA PRO A 81 -19.67 4.27 12.02
C PRO A 81 -20.58 3.10 11.63
N LEU A 82 -20.63 2.09 12.50
CA LEU A 82 -21.58 1.00 12.42
C LEU A 82 -22.78 1.26 13.36
N PRO A 83 -23.95 0.63 13.13
CA PRO A 83 -25.15 0.83 13.96
C PRO A 83 -24.98 0.50 15.44
N ASP A 84 -24.00 -0.32 15.79
CA ASP A 84 -23.68 -0.71 17.17
C ASP A 84 -22.70 0.26 17.87
N GLY A 85 -22.35 1.37 17.21
CA GLY A 85 -21.43 2.38 17.72
C GLY A 85 -19.95 2.10 17.45
N GLN A 86 -19.61 0.93 16.88
CA GLN A 86 -18.24 0.62 16.50
C GLN A 86 -17.84 1.30 15.17
N ARG A 87 -16.58 1.13 14.79
CA ARG A 87 -16.08 1.51 13.46
C ARG A 87 -16.11 0.31 12.53
N VAL A 88 -16.15 0.57 11.22
CA VAL A 88 -16.16 -0.46 10.16
C VAL A 88 -15.03 -1.49 10.26
N TRP A 89 -13.96 -1.21 11.01
CA TRP A 89 -12.90 -2.18 11.26
C TRP A 89 -13.33 -3.33 12.20
N HIS A 90 -14.35 -3.13 13.03
CA HIS A 90 -14.88 -4.13 13.95
C HIS A 90 -15.87 -5.03 13.22
N GLN A 91 -15.37 -6.07 12.58
CA GLN A 91 -16.19 -6.99 11.80
C GLN A 91 -16.68 -8.14 12.68
N LYS A 92 -17.95 -8.53 12.52
CA LYS A 92 -18.55 -9.63 13.30
C LYS A 92 -18.73 -10.89 12.46
N GLY A 93 -18.21 -12.01 12.99
CA GLY A 93 -18.32 -13.34 12.41
C GLY A 93 -18.98 -14.32 13.39
N SER A 94 -19.14 -15.57 12.96
CA SER A 94 -19.76 -16.62 13.79
C SER A 94 -18.95 -16.96 15.05
N LYS A 95 -17.65 -16.69 15.06
CA LYS A 95 -16.73 -16.93 16.19
C LYS A 95 -16.44 -15.70 17.03
N GLY A 96 -17.06 -14.57 16.72
CA GLY A 96 -16.82 -13.30 17.41
C GLY A 96 -16.38 -12.17 16.49
N GLU A 97 -15.88 -11.11 17.11
CA GLU A 97 -15.39 -9.92 16.43
C GLU A 97 -13.93 -10.08 16.01
N ILE A 98 -13.58 -9.61 14.82
CA ILE A 98 -12.21 -9.57 14.32
C ILE A 98 -11.92 -8.15 13.79
N LEU A 99 -10.77 -7.62 14.17
CA LEU A 99 -10.21 -6.37 13.65
C LEU A 99 -9.16 -6.68 12.57
N PRO A 100 -8.81 -5.69 11.71
CA PRO A 100 -7.67 -5.81 10.82
C PRO A 100 -6.42 -6.25 11.57
N TYR A 101 -5.69 -7.22 11.03
CA TYR A 101 -4.52 -7.81 11.65
C TYR A 101 -3.39 -7.96 10.63
N HIS A 102 -2.16 -8.09 11.12
CA HIS A 102 -0.98 -8.10 10.25
C HIS A 102 -0.62 -9.50 9.78
N PHE A 103 -0.53 -9.70 8.47
CA PHE A 103 0.11 -10.85 7.84
C PHE A 103 1.63 -10.78 7.93
N ASP A 104 2.17 -11.29 9.04
CA ASP A 104 3.62 -11.32 9.28
C ASP A 104 4.32 -12.45 8.51
N THR A 105 5.05 -12.08 7.46
CA THR A 105 5.82 -13.03 6.63
C THR A 105 7.10 -13.53 7.29
N SER A 106 7.53 -12.96 8.42
CA SER A 106 8.72 -13.40 9.15
C SER A 106 8.45 -14.53 10.13
N THR A 107 7.22 -14.61 10.64
CA THR A 107 6.81 -15.59 11.66
C THR A 107 5.71 -16.53 11.18
N THR A 108 5.05 -16.22 10.06
CA THR A 108 3.98 -17.05 9.49
C THR A 108 4.15 -17.26 7.99
N SER A 109 3.46 -18.26 7.44
CA SER A 109 3.35 -18.50 6.00
C SER A 109 2.39 -17.52 5.30
N ALA A 110 2.39 -16.24 5.71
CA ALA A 110 1.49 -15.19 5.22
C ALA A 110 1.47 -15.05 3.68
N GLN A 111 2.59 -15.35 3.01
CA GLN A 111 2.69 -15.31 1.54
C GLN A 111 1.91 -16.44 0.84
N ARG A 112 1.64 -17.54 1.54
CA ARG A 112 0.97 -18.75 1.04
C ARG A 112 -0.45 -18.89 1.58
N VAL A 113 -0.98 -17.82 2.16
CA VAL A 113 -2.36 -17.80 2.63
C VAL A 113 -3.30 -17.96 1.44
N ASP A 114 -4.21 -18.91 1.55
CA ASP A 114 -5.30 -19.12 0.61
C ASP A 114 -6.11 -17.83 0.40
N GLY A 115 -6.59 -17.63 -0.83
CA GLY A 115 -7.43 -16.49 -1.17
C GLY A 115 -8.76 -16.42 -0.41
N THR A 116 -9.47 -15.32 -0.61
CA THR A 116 -10.84 -15.13 -0.16
C THR A 116 -11.82 -15.34 -1.32
N PRO A 117 -13.12 -15.50 -1.09
CA PRO A 117 -14.12 -15.40 -2.16
C PRO A 117 -13.98 -14.09 -2.96
N HIS A 118 -14.05 -14.13 -4.30
CA HIS A 118 -13.84 -12.98 -5.21
C HIS A 118 -14.89 -12.85 -6.32
N THR A 119 -16.04 -13.52 -6.19
CA THR A 119 -17.16 -13.43 -7.14
C THR A 119 -17.96 -12.14 -6.96
N TRP A 120 -18.82 -11.80 -7.94
CA TRP A 120 -19.69 -10.64 -7.78
C TRP A 120 -20.64 -10.75 -6.56
N PRO A 121 -21.33 -11.88 -6.32
CA PRO A 121 -22.22 -12.01 -5.16
C PRO A 121 -21.52 -11.84 -3.81
N ASP A 122 -20.33 -12.42 -3.64
CA ASP A 122 -19.61 -12.28 -2.36
C ASP A 122 -19.08 -10.84 -2.15
N ALA A 123 -18.73 -10.12 -3.22
CA ALA A 123 -18.37 -8.71 -3.13
C ALA A 123 -19.58 -7.84 -2.73
N GLN A 124 -20.74 -8.09 -3.34
CA GLN A 124 -21.99 -7.39 -2.99
C GLN A 124 -22.41 -7.66 -1.54
N GLN A 125 -22.29 -8.91 -1.09
CA GLN A 125 -22.58 -9.27 0.30
C GLN A 125 -21.63 -8.60 1.28
N ALA A 126 -20.32 -8.56 1.00
CA ALA A 126 -19.34 -7.89 1.84
C ALA A 126 -19.60 -6.37 1.94
N TRP A 127 -19.94 -5.75 0.81
CA TRP A 127 -20.27 -4.33 0.73
C TRP A 127 -21.54 -3.97 1.52
N ASN A 128 -22.52 -4.88 1.54
CA ASN A 128 -23.78 -4.77 2.29
C ASN A 128 -24.47 -3.41 2.12
N GLU A 129 -24.72 -2.99 0.87
CA GLU A 129 -25.37 -1.71 0.55
C GLU A 129 -24.63 -0.48 1.12
N GLY A 130 -23.31 -0.59 1.29
CA GLY A 130 -22.47 0.46 1.83
C GLY A 130 -22.32 0.44 3.36
N ARG A 131 -22.98 -0.48 4.06
CA ARG A 131 -22.79 -0.67 5.52
C ARG A 131 -21.44 -1.28 5.87
N MET A 132 -20.85 -2.06 4.95
CA MET A 132 -19.49 -2.60 5.06
C MET A 132 -19.23 -3.44 6.34
N ASP A 133 -20.25 -4.09 6.89
CA ASP A 133 -20.21 -4.85 8.15
C ASP A 133 -20.31 -6.37 7.97
N LYS A 134 -20.12 -6.86 6.73
CA LYS A 134 -20.31 -8.28 6.35
C LYS A 134 -19.08 -8.92 5.69
N TRP A 135 -17.88 -8.41 5.95
CA TRP A 135 -16.65 -8.98 5.38
C TRP A 135 -16.40 -10.41 5.86
N LEU A 136 -16.54 -10.67 7.16
CA LEU A 136 -16.34 -12.02 7.72
C LEU A 136 -17.26 -13.09 7.10
N PRO A 137 -18.60 -12.93 7.10
CA PRO A 137 -19.47 -13.95 6.51
C PRO A 137 -19.33 -14.08 4.99
N ALA A 138 -18.99 -13.01 4.27
CA ALA A 138 -18.89 -13.04 2.80
C ALA A 138 -17.50 -13.45 2.29
N LYS A 139 -16.44 -13.11 3.02
CA LYS A 139 -15.04 -13.20 2.56
C LYS A 139 -14.11 -13.96 3.51
N THR A 140 -14.62 -14.48 4.63
CA THR A 140 -13.88 -15.17 5.70
C THR A 140 -12.99 -14.26 6.54
N GLU A 141 -12.46 -14.79 7.64
CA GLU A 141 -11.55 -14.11 8.59
C GLU A 141 -10.30 -13.53 7.90
N ARG A 142 -9.82 -14.19 6.85
CA ARG A 142 -8.60 -13.78 6.12
C ARG A 142 -8.74 -12.47 5.36
N SER A 143 -9.97 -11.99 5.16
CA SER A 143 -10.22 -10.69 4.51
C SER A 143 -9.78 -9.49 5.34
N LEU A 144 -9.46 -9.70 6.63
CA LEU A 144 -8.98 -8.68 7.56
C LEU A 144 -7.47 -8.74 7.80
N GLY A 145 -6.78 -9.70 7.17
CA GLY A 145 -5.32 -9.82 7.21
C GLY A 145 -4.61 -9.01 6.14
#